data_AF-A0AAD9JDZ9-F1
#
_entry.id   AF-A0AAD9JDZ9-F1
#
_cell.length_a   1.000
_cell.length_b   1.000
_cell.length_c   1.000
_cell.angle_alpha   90.00
_cell.angle_beta   90.00
_cell.angle_gamma   90.00
#
_symmetry.space_group_name_H-M   'P 1'
#
loop_
_entity.id
_entity.type
_entity.pdbx_description
1 polymer ?
#
loop_
_entity_poly.entity_id
_entity_poly.type
_entity_poly.pdbx_seq_one_letter_code
_entity_poly.pdbx_strand_id
1 'polypeptide(L)'
;MYIKDYIYNSAIYLERYDTILSKLANIQNDIIGSDLNFDLLKTDTPFPVSNLLNLIFTNSFVPTIGRPKRITYNSTSLIDNISGQIYKQY
;
A
#
# COMPACT_ATOMS: atom_id res chain seq x y z
N MET A 1 20.71 -8.89 12.00
CA MET A 1 20.56 -7.44 12.24
C MET A 1 19.52 -6.82 11.28
N TYR A 2 19.56 -7.11 9.98
CA TYR A 2 18.68 -6.54 8.94
C TYR A 2 17.15 -6.70 9.10
N ILE A 3 16.64 -7.77 9.72
CA ILE A 3 15.18 -8.02 9.79
C ILE A 3 14.49 -7.05 10.77
N LYS A 4 15.13 -6.73 11.90
CA LYS A 4 14.53 -5.81 12.89
C LYS A 4 14.42 -4.40 12.35
N ASP A 5 15.44 -3.93 11.65
CA ASP A 5 15.46 -2.59 11.05
C ASP A 5 14.42 -2.46 9.94
N TYR A 6 14.25 -3.50 9.11
CA TYR A 6 13.21 -3.53 8.08
C TYR A 6 11.79 -3.48 8.69
N ILE A 7 11.52 -4.28 9.73
CA ILE A 7 10.23 -4.28 10.42
C ILE A 7 9.96 -2.91 11.06
N TYR A 8 10.96 -2.34 11.74
CA TYR A 8 10.84 -1.04 12.40
C TYR A 8 10.55 0.09 11.39
N ASN A 9 11.31 0.15 10.29
CA ASN A 9 11.09 1.15 9.24
C ASN A 9 9.72 0.99 8.55
N SER A 10 9.28 -0.26 8.35
CA SER A 10 7.96 -0.55 7.79
C SER A 10 6.84 -0.09 8.73
N ALA A 11 7.00 -0.27 10.04
CA ALA A 11 6.03 0.20 11.02
C ALA A 11 5.90 1.74 11.02
N ILE A 12 7.02 2.46 10.98
CA ILE A 12 7.02 3.94 10.88
C ILE A 12 6.35 4.39 9.57
N TYR A 13 6.62 3.70 8.46
CA TYR A 13 5.97 4.00 7.19
C TYR A 13 4.45 3.86 7.31
N LEU A 14 3.97 2.74 7.85
CA LEU A 14 2.53 2.47 7.99
C LEU A 14 1.84 3.51 8.88
N GLU A 15 2.44 3.92 9.99
CA GLU A 15 1.92 4.96 10.88
C GLU A 15 1.76 6.31 10.15
N ARG A 16 2.78 6.69 9.35
CA ARG A 16 2.73 7.93 8.55
C ARG A 16 1.70 7.84 7.44
N TYR A 17 1.60 6.68 6.79
CA TYR A 17 0.64 6.47 5.72
C TYR A 17 -0.80 6.49 6.24
N ASP A 18 -1.07 5.93 7.42
CA ASP A 18 -2.38 6.02 8.09
C ASP A 18 -2.78 7.46 8.39
N THR A 19 -1.82 8.25 8.86
CA THR A 19 -2.02 9.70 9.10
C THR A 19 -2.38 10.45 7.80
N ILE A 20 -1.85 10.03 6.65
CA ILE A 20 -2.20 10.62 5.35
C ILE A 20 -3.60 10.16 4.94
N LEU A 21 -3.87 8.85 4.95
CA LEU A 21 -5.15 8.29 4.52
C LEU A 21 -6.32 8.80 5.35
N SER A 22 -6.18 8.91 6.67
CA SER A 22 -7.21 9.46 7.56
C SER A 22 -7.55 10.93 7.27
N LYS A 23 -6.58 11.72 6.80
CA LYS A 23 -6.82 13.11 6.35
C LYS A 23 -7.56 13.16 5.01
N LEU A 24 -7.25 12.23 4.12
CA LEU A 24 -7.89 12.13 2.80
C LEU A 24 -9.29 11.49 2.87
N ALA A 25 -9.59 10.71 3.91
CA ALA A 25 -10.87 10.01 4.05
C ALA A 25 -12.11 10.92 3.97
N ASN A 26 -11.97 12.21 4.31
CA ASN A 26 -13.06 13.20 4.26
C ASN A 26 -13.18 13.94 2.91
N ILE A 27 -12.25 13.72 1.99
CA ILE A 27 -12.25 14.33 0.66
C ILE A 27 -12.94 13.37 -0.31
N GLN A 28 -13.70 13.91 -1.25
CA GLN A 28 -14.41 13.09 -2.24
C GLN A 28 -13.64 12.93 -3.56
N ASN A 29 -13.64 11.70 -4.09
CA ASN A 29 -13.05 11.25 -5.35
C ASN A 29 -11.52 11.39 -5.45
N ASP A 30 -10.82 11.12 -4.35
CA ASP A 30 -9.36 11.20 -4.33
C ASP A 30 -8.67 10.00 -4.97
N ILE A 31 -7.51 10.29 -5.56
CA ILE A 31 -6.61 9.32 -6.19
C ILE A 31 -5.21 9.51 -5.58
N ILE A 32 -4.62 8.41 -5.12
CA ILE A 32 -3.29 8.40 -4.53
C ILE A 32 -2.34 7.64 -5.46
N GLY A 33 -1.34 8.32 -6.00
CA GLY A 33 -0.18 7.69 -6.63
C GLY A 33 0.93 7.46 -5.60
N SER A 34 1.51 6.26 -5.55
CA SER A 34 2.58 5.95 -4.59
C SER A 34 3.59 4.96 -5.14
N ASP A 35 4.87 5.25 -4.91
CA ASP A 35 5.94 4.24 -4.88
C ASP A 35 5.99 3.69 -3.45
N LEU A 36 5.38 2.53 -3.25
CA LEU A 36 5.19 1.94 -1.93
C LEU A 36 6.48 1.29 -1.43
N ASN A 37 7.36 0.86 -2.34
CA ASN A 37 8.46 -0.06 -2.03
C ASN A 37 8.03 -1.37 -1.31
N PHE A 38 6.73 -1.69 -1.34
CA PHE A 38 6.14 -2.94 -0.87
C PHE A 38 5.65 -3.74 -2.06
N ASP A 39 6.07 -5.00 -2.18
CA ASP A 39 5.65 -5.86 -3.29
C ASP A 39 4.25 -6.42 -3.02
N LEU A 40 3.24 -5.81 -3.64
CA LEU A 40 1.84 -6.15 -3.43
C LEU A 40 1.45 -7.55 -3.95
N LEU A 41 2.34 -8.24 -4.66
CA LEU A 41 2.14 -9.65 -5.04
C LEU A 41 2.41 -10.62 -3.88
N LYS A 42 3.07 -10.15 -2.81
CA LYS A 42 3.48 -10.97 -1.66
C LYS A 42 2.47 -10.88 -0.50
N THR A 43 1.18 -10.99 -0.81
CA THR A 43 0.09 -10.83 0.18
C THR A 43 0.03 -11.97 1.21
N ASP A 44 0.61 -13.11 0.87
CA ASP A 44 0.79 -14.30 1.69
C ASP A 44 1.93 -14.17 2.72
N THR A 45 2.73 -13.10 2.65
CA THR A 45 3.78 -12.85 3.63
C THR A 45 3.23 -12.17 4.89
N PRO A 46 3.61 -12.65 6.10
CA PRO A 46 2.98 -12.21 7.35
C PRO A 46 3.23 -10.74 7.71
N PHE A 47 4.22 -10.09 7.10
CA PHE A 47 4.56 -8.69 7.35
C PHE A 47 5.41 -8.17 6.19
N PRO A 48 5.38 -6.88 5.81
CA PRO A 48 4.46 -5.77 6.16
C PRO A 48 3.35 -5.49 5.12
N VAL A 49 3.29 -6.28 4.03
CA VAL A 49 2.37 -6.05 2.89
C VAL A 49 0.90 -6.19 3.28
N SER A 50 0.57 -7.20 4.09
CA SER A 50 -0.79 -7.43 4.59
C SER A 50 -1.32 -6.24 5.39
N ASN A 51 -0.50 -5.64 6.25
CA ASN A 51 -0.85 -4.46 7.03
C ASN A 51 -1.08 -3.23 6.16
N LEU A 52 -0.24 -3.03 5.13
CA LEU A 52 -0.44 -1.95 4.17
C LEU A 52 -1.77 -2.10 3.43
N LEU A 53 -2.09 -3.30 2.95
CA LEU A 53 -3.34 -3.56 2.25
C LEU A 53 -4.55 -3.36 3.16
N ASN A 54 -4.50 -3.88 4.39
CA ASN A 54 -5.53 -3.63 5.40
C ASN A 54 -5.76 -2.13 5.59
N LEU A 55 -4.69 -1.36 5.73
CA LEU A 55 -4.75 0.08 5.93
C LEU A 55 -5.37 0.83 4.74
N ILE A 56 -5.00 0.44 3.52
CA ILE A 56 -5.57 0.99 2.28
C ILE A 56 -7.08 0.70 2.24
N PHE A 57 -7.49 -0.56 2.47
CA PHE A 57 -8.89 -0.97 2.39
C PHE A 57 -9.76 -0.38 3.50
N THR A 58 -9.27 -0.27 4.74
CA THR A 58 -10.03 0.32 5.85
C THR A 58 -10.31 1.81 5.65
N ASN A 59 -9.41 2.51 4.95
CA ASN A 59 -9.61 3.92 4.57
C ASN A 59 -10.41 4.07 3.26
N SER A 60 -11.07 3.01 2.78
CA SER A 60 -11.88 3.01 1.56
C SER A 60 -11.09 3.35 0.30
N PHE A 61 -9.80 3.00 0.24
CA PHE A 61 -9.02 3.04 -0.99
C PHE A 61 -8.84 1.64 -1.56
N VAL A 62 -8.71 1.53 -2.88
CA VAL A 62 -8.43 0.27 -3.57
C VAL A 62 -7.28 0.46 -4.56
N PRO A 63 -6.19 -0.33 -4.48
CA PRO A 63 -5.14 -0.31 -5.48
C PRO A 63 -5.69 -0.78 -6.83
N THR A 64 -5.40 -0.03 -7.89
CA THR A 64 -6.01 -0.26 -9.22
C THR A 64 -5.07 -0.99 -10.19
N ILE A 65 -3.76 -0.99 -9.91
CA ILE A 65 -2.77 -1.66 -10.76
C ILE A 65 -2.56 -3.08 -10.23
N GLY A 66 -2.85 -4.08 -11.09
CA GLY A 66 -2.65 -5.50 -10.79
C GLY A 66 -1.49 -6.17 -11.54
N ARG A 67 -0.76 -5.43 -12.39
CA ARG A 67 0.39 -5.96 -13.16
C ARG A 67 1.71 -5.39 -12.62
N PRO A 68 2.78 -6.21 -12.52
CA PRO A 68 4.09 -5.75 -12.05
C PRO A 68 4.58 -4.54 -12.86
N LYS A 69 5.19 -3.57 -12.16
CA LYS A 69 5.79 -2.38 -12.79
C LYS A 69 7.31 -2.38 -12.74
N ARG A 70 7.92 -3.15 -11.83
CA ARG A 70 9.36 -3.42 -11.84
C ARG A 70 9.59 -4.84 -12.35
N ILE A 71 10.21 -4.94 -13.53
CA ILE A 71 10.57 -6.21 -14.18
C ILE A 71 12.09 -6.23 -14.30
N THR A 72 12.71 -7.26 -13.77
CA THR A 72 14.15 -7.53 -13.92
C THR A 72 14.33 -8.88 -14.61
N TYR A 73 15.58 -9.29 -14.87
CA TYR A 73 15.86 -10.57 -15.52
C TYR A 73 15.38 -11.79 -14.72
N ASN A 74 15.23 -11.68 -13.39
CA ASN A 74 14.90 -12.80 -12.50
C ASN A 74 13.71 -12.56 -11.57
N SER A 75 13.07 -11.39 -11.63
CA SER A 75 11.98 -11.06 -10.71
C SER A 75 11.02 -10.04 -11.30
N THR A 76 9.78 -10.12 -10.85
CA THR A 76 8.71 -9.17 -11.12
C THR A 76 8.11 -8.70 -9.81
N SER A 77 7.98 -7.39 -9.61
CA SER A 77 7.39 -6.83 -8.40
C SER A 77 6.35 -5.76 -8.73
N LEU A 78 5.30 -5.71 -7.92
CA LEU A 78 4.28 -4.67 -7.95
C LEU A 78 4.51 -3.72 -6.77
N ILE A 79 5.37 -2.72 -6.95
CA ILE A 79 5.77 -1.77 -5.90
C ILE A 79 5.19 -0.37 -6.09
N ASP A 80 4.80 -0.02 -7.31
CA ASP A 80 4.13 1.24 -7.65
C ASP A 80 2.63 0.98 -7.81
N ASN A 81 1.79 1.81 -7.18
CA ASN A 81 0.35 1.72 -7.37
C ASN A 81 -0.34 3.09 -7.44
N ILE A 82 -1.55 3.06 -8.00
CA ILE A 82 -2.52 4.14 -7.99
C ILE A 82 -3.73 3.58 -7.27
N SER A 83 -4.11 4.19 -6.16
CA SER A 83 -5.27 3.80 -5.37
C SER A 83 -6.38 4.83 -5.52
N GLY A 84 -7.59 4.37 -5.86
CA GLY A 84 -8.78 5.21 -5.92
C GLY A 84 -9.67 5.02 -4.71
N GLN A 85 -10.32 6.08 -4.24
CA GLN A 85 -11.30 5.98 -3.18
C GLN A 85 -12.59 5.34 -3.69
N ILE A 86 -13.14 4.39 -2.93
CA ILE A 86 -14.42 3.73 -3.20
C ILE A 86 -15.48 4.25 -2.22
N TYR A 87 -16.60 4.74 -2.73
CA TYR A 87 -17.75 5.10 -1.89
C TYR A 87 -18.74 3.96 -1.83
N LYS A 88 -19.26 3.71 -0.63
CA LYS A 88 -20.46 2.90 -0.49
C LYS A 88 -21.64 3.75 -0.97
N GLN A 89 -22.22 3.37 -2.10
CA GLN A 89 -23.56 3.86 -2.48
C GLN A 89 -24.55 3.20 -1.52
N TYR A 90 -25.08 3.96 -0.57
CA TYR A 90 -26.24 3.59 0.23
C TYR A 90 -27.42 4.46 -0.20
#